data_AF-A0A8X7RWE6-F1
#
_entry.id   AF-A0A8X7RWE6-F1
#
_cell.length_a   1.000
_cell.length_b   1.000
_cell.length_c   1.000
_cell.angle_alpha   90.00
_cell.angle_beta   90.00
_cell.angle_gamma   90.00
#
_symmetry.space_group_name_H-M   'P 1'
#
loop_
_entity.id
_entity.type
_entity.pdbx_description
1 polymer ?
#
loop_
_entity_poly.entity_id
_entity_poly.type
_entity_poly.pdbx_seq_one_letter_code
_entity_poly.pdbx_strand_id
1 'polypeptide(L)'
;MQLQISPSMRSITISSSNDLMKIKVAPRHISYRTLFHTILILAFLLPFVFIVTALVTLEGVNKCSSIDCLGRRLGPRFLARIDDSERLVRDVYKILNEVSTQDIPDGLKLPASFRQLVSDMKNSHYDAKTFSLVLRAM
;
A
#
# COMPACT_ATOMS: atom_id res chain seq x y z
N MET A 1 -8.50 55.02 79.47
CA MET A 1 -8.67 55.34 78.04
C MET A 1 -8.73 54.03 77.28
N GLN A 2 -9.90 53.67 76.74
CA GLN A 2 -10.11 52.42 76.02
C GLN A 2 -9.73 52.61 74.55
N LEU A 3 -8.76 51.85 74.06
CA LEU A 3 -8.41 51.77 72.65
C LEU A 3 -8.71 50.34 72.18
N GLN A 4 -9.89 50.15 71.59
CA GLN A 4 -10.26 48.91 70.92
C GLN A 4 -9.65 48.91 69.52
N ILE A 5 -8.70 48.02 69.27
CA ILE A 5 -8.10 47.80 67.96
C ILE A 5 -8.39 46.35 67.56
N SER A 6 -9.41 46.16 66.73
CA SER A 6 -9.54 45.01 65.83
C SER A 6 -8.65 45.29 64.62
N PRO A 7 -7.78 44.35 64.19
CA PRO A 7 -8.26 43.26 63.34
C PRO A 7 -7.55 41.91 63.52
N SER A 8 -8.36 40.86 63.40
CA SER A 8 -8.04 39.44 63.26
C SER A 8 -6.73 39.14 62.53
N MET A 9 -5.90 38.31 63.18
CA MET A 9 -4.56 37.88 62.80
C MET A 9 -4.46 37.41 61.33
N ARG A 10 -3.80 38.20 60.48
CA ARG A 10 -3.13 37.69 59.27
C ARG A 10 -1.88 36.93 59.70
N SER A 11 -1.96 35.61 59.87
CA SER A 11 -0.77 34.77 59.86
C SER A 11 -0.31 34.61 58.41
N ILE A 12 0.77 35.30 58.03
CA ILE A 12 1.47 35.04 56.77
C ILE A 12 2.42 33.89 57.05
N THR A 13 1.96 32.66 56.78
CA THR A 13 2.84 31.48 56.79
C THR A 13 3.53 31.41 55.44
N ILE A 14 4.79 31.81 55.39
CA ILE A 14 5.68 31.57 54.24
C ILE A 14 6.08 30.10 54.30
N SER A 15 5.37 29.24 53.56
CA SER A 15 5.76 27.83 53.42
C SER A 15 6.79 27.68 52.30
N SER A 16 7.98 27.27 52.73
CA SER A 16 9.19 26.96 51.95
C SER A 16 8.94 26.39 50.56
N SER A 17 9.52 27.07 49.58
CA SER A 17 9.71 26.68 48.20
C SER A 17 10.38 25.31 48.08
N ASN A 18 9.57 24.27 47.91
CA ASN A 18 9.98 23.03 47.27
C ASN A 18 9.10 22.84 46.02
N ASP A 19 9.28 23.72 45.04
CA ASP A 19 8.96 23.49 43.63
C ASP A 19 9.89 22.41 43.05
N LEU A 20 10.00 21.28 43.74
CA LEU A 20 10.40 20.04 43.10
C LEU A 20 9.16 19.56 42.39
N MET A 21 8.97 20.12 41.19
CA MET A 21 8.33 19.55 40.02
C MET A 21 7.77 18.16 40.34
N LYS A 22 6.61 18.15 41.00
CA LYS A 22 5.82 16.94 41.14
C LYS A 22 5.31 16.76 39.73
N ILE A 23 6.08 16.04 38.92
CA ILE A 23 5.56 15.32 37.77
C ILE A 23 4.57 14.35 38.42
N LYS A 24 3.40 14.89 38.70
CA LYS A 24 2.19 14.18 38.98
C LYS A 24 1.85 13.65 37.60
N VAL A 25 2.58 12.61 37.18
CA VAL A 25 1.98 11.59 36.34
C VAL A 25 0.84 11.10 37.22
N ALA A 26 -0.31 11.75 37.06
CA ALA A 26 -1.55 11.21 37.58
C ALA A 26 -1.50 9.75 37.16
N PRO A 27 -1.59 8.79 38.09
CA PRO A 27 -1.78 7.42 37.69
C PRO A 27 -3.12 7.49 36.96
N ARG A 28 -3.05 7.55 35.63
CA ARG A 28 -4.21 7.45 34.78
C ARG A 28 -4.78 6.12 35.24
N HIS A 29 -5.88 6.15 35.96
CA HIS A 29 -6.71 4.99 36.23
C HIS A 29 -7.21 4.56 34.85
N ILE A 30 -6.29 3.98 34.09
CA ILE A 30 -6.52 3.26 32.87
C ILE A 30 -7.43 2.15 33.35
N SER A 31 -8.69 2.27 32.97
CA SER A 31 -9.74 1.39 33.42
C SER A 31 -9.27 -0.04 33.17
N TYR A 32 -9.45 -0.92 34.15
CA TYR A 32 -9.15 -2.35 33.96
C TYR A 32 -9.81 -2.90 32.69
N ARG A 33 -10.97 -2.34 32.32
CA ARG A 33 -11.69 -2.60 31.07
C ARG A 33 -10.84 -2.26 29.83
N THR A 34 -10.18 -1.10 29.80
CA THR A 34 -9.30 -0.73 28.68
C THR A 34 -8.03 -1.56 28.66
N LEU A 35 -7.45 -1.89 29.82
CA LEU A 35 -6.29 -2.80 29.89
C LEU A 35 -6.61 -4.16 29.31
N PHE A 36 -7.74 -4.74 29.74
CA PHE A 36 -8.19 -6.03 29.26
C PHE A 36 -8.36 -6.03 27.73
N HIS A 37 -9.04 -5.03 27.17
CA HIS A 37 -9.18 -4.92 25.71
C HIS A 37 -7.85 -4.69 25.00
N THR A 38 -6.93 -3.90 25.57
CA THR A 38 -5.60 -3.71 24.97
C THR A 38 -4.79 -5.00 24.97
N ILE A 39 -4.85 -5.79 26.05
CA ILE A 39 -4.16 -7.08 26.16
C ILE A 39 -4.76 -8.07 25.17
N LEU A 40 -6.09 -8.12 25.01
CA LEU A 40 -6.75 -8.98 24.02
C LEU A 40 -6.36 -8.61 22.58
N ILE A 41 -6.37 -7.31 22.26
CA ILE A 41 -5.95 -6.82 20.94
C ILE A 41 -4.49 -7.18 20.70
N LEU A 42 -3.61 -6.94 21.68
CA LEU A 42 -2.20 -7.28 21.56
C LEU A 42 -2.02 -8.79 21.38
N ALA A 43 -2.69 -9.63 22.18
CA ALA A 43 -2.64 -11.08 22.07
C ALA A 43 -3.13 -11.59 20.72
N PHE A 44 -4.06 -10.90 20.07
CA PHE A 44 -4.49 -11.22 18.72
C PHE A 44 -3.53 -10.68 17.66
N LEU A 45 -3.01 -9.46 17.79
CA LEU A 45 -2.14 -8.84 16.78
C LEU A 45 -0.73 -9.42 16.75
N LEU A 46 -0.16 -9.76 17.91
CA LEU A 46 1.22 -10.24 18.04
C LEU A 46 1.47 -11.52 17.22
N PRO A 47 0.60 -12.54 17.24
CA PRO A 47 0.70 -13.71 16.38
C PRO A 47 0.69 -13.37 14.89
N PHE A 48 -0.14 -12.42 14.44
CA PHE A 48 -0.19 -12.04 13.01
C PHE A 48 1.09 -11.35 12.59
N VAL A 49 1.58 -10.40 13.40
CA VAL A 49 2.85 -9.72 13.14
C VAL A 49 4.00 -10.74 13.13
N PHE A 50 4.00 -11.70 14.05
CA PHE A 50 4.99 -12.77 14.09
C PHE A 50 4.94 -13.67 12.85
N ILE A 51 3.74 -14.10 12.42
CA ILE A 51 3.58 -14.93 11.21
C ILE A 51 4.02 -14.18 9.96
N VAL A 52 3.64 -12.91 9.81
CA VAL A 52 4.05 -12.08 8.66
C VAL A 52 5.55 -11.90 8.64
N THR A 53 6.16 -11.59 9.79
CA THR A 53 7.61 -11.44 9.90
C THR A 53 8.32 -12.75 9.59
N ALA A 54 7.82 -13.86 10.14
CA ALA A 54 8.36 -15.19 9.90
C ALA A 54 8.31 -15.55 8.41
N LEU A 55 7.19 -15.32 7.73
CA LEU A 55 7.05 -15.53 6.28
C LEU A 55 8.05 -14.69 5.47
N VAL A 56 8.17 -13.39 5.79
CA VAL A 56 9.16 -12.49 5.16
C VAL A 56 10.59 -13.02 5.35
N THR A 57 10.91 -13.54 6.53
CA THR A 57 12.25 -14.06 6.83
C THR A 57 12.51 -15.46 6.25
N LEU A 58 11.51 -16.33 6.17
CA LEU A 58 11.63 -17.67 5.59
C LEU A 58 11.66 -17.65 4.05
N GLU A 59 10.95 -16.71 3.42
CA GLU A 59 10.93 -16.53 1.96
C GLU A 59 12.14 -15.74 1.41
N GLY A 60 13.05 -15.30 2.29
CA GLY A 60 14.24 -14.48 2.00
C GLY A 60 15.32 -15.10 1.09
N VAL A 61 15.02 -16.17 0.34
CA VAL A 61 15.93 -16.77 -0.66
C VAL A 61 15.42 -16.63 -2.10
N ASN A 62 14.15 -16.24 -2.30
CA ASN A 62 13.53 -16.23 -3.62
C ASN A 62 13.18 -14.80 -4.07
N LYS A 63 14.19 -14.07 -4.57
CA LYS A 63 14.24 -12.93 -5.54
C LYS A 63 13.01 -12.00 -5.78
N CYS A 64 12.01 -11.99 -4.93
CA CYS A 64 10.89 -11.06 -4.93
C CYS A 64 10.76 -10.56 -3.49
N SER A 65 11.20 -9.32 -3.25
CA SER A 65 11.09 -8.67 -1.93
C SER A 65 9.64 -8.71 -1.46
N SER A 66 9.40 -9.46 -0.39
CA SER A 66 8.09 -9.87 0.13
C SER A 66 7.08 -8.72 0.29
N ILE A 67 7.53 -7.49 0.58
CA ILE A 67 6.65 -6.33 0.75
C ILE A 67 6.08 -5.81 -0.57
N ASP A 68 6.87 -5.79 -1.66
CA ASP A 68 6.41 -5.26 -2.95
C ASP A 68 5.45 -6.25 -3.65
N CYS A 69 5.65 -7.56 -3.43
CA CYS A 69 4.72 -8.60 -3.86
C CYS A 69 3.45 -8.70 -3.01
N LEU A 70 3.53 -8.49 -1.68
CA LEU A 70 2.36 -8.39 -0.81
C LEU A 70 1.54 -7.13 -1.12
N GLY A 71 2.19 -5.99 -1.39
CA GLY A 71 1.55 -4.77 -1.87
C GLY A 71 0.85 -4.95 -3.23
N ARG A 72 1.41 -5.78 -4.11
CA ARG A 72 0.73 -6.22 -5.35
C ARG A 72 -0.34 -7.29 -5.17
N ARG A 73 -0.40 -7.99 -4.02
CA ARG A 73 -1.37 -9.07 -3.74
C ARG A 73 -2.54 -8.61 -2.87
N LEU A 74 -2.31 -7.63 -2.00
CA LEU A 74 -3.30 -7.03 -1.09
C LEU A 74 -3.65 -5.58 -1.45
N GLY A 75 -2.76 -4.83 -2.11
CA GLY A 75 -3.10 -3.62 -2.87
C GLY A 75 -3.48 -3.98 -4.31
N PRO A 76 -3.97 -3.03 -5.11
CA PRO A 76 -5.19 -3.00 -5.94
C PRO A 76 -5.71 -4.28 -6.63
N ARG A 77 -5.07 -5.44 -6.56
CA ARG A 77 -5.54 -6.76 -7.06
C ARG A 77 -6.93 -7.19 -6.58
N PHE A 78 -7.42 -6.71 -5.43
CA PHE A 78 -8.82 -6.95 -5.04
C PHE A 78 -9.83 -6.13 -5.86
N LEU A 79 -9.39 -5.04 -6.50
CA LEU A 79 -10.23 -4.15 -7.32
C LEU A 79 -9.81 -4.12 -8.80
N ALA A 80 -8.63 -4.64 -9.13
CA ALA A 80 -8.07 -4.73 -10.48
C ALA A 80 -8.27 -6.16 -11.01
N ARG A 81 -9.48 -6.39 -11.50
CA ARG A 81 -9.91 -7.42 -12.46
C ARG A 81 -8.77 -8.29 -13.01
N ILE A 82 -8.54 -9.42 -12.36
CA ILE A 82 -7.60 -10.47 -12.79
C ILE A 82 -7.98 -11.02 -14.19
N ASP A 83 -9.24 -10.87 -14.60
CA ASP A 83 -9.71 -11.30 -15.91
C ASP A 83 -9.19 -10.47 -17.09
N ASP A 84 -8.77 -9.21 -16.90
CA ASP A 84 -8.47 -8.35 -18.05
C ASP A 84 -7.18 -8.78 -18.76
N SER A 85 -6.17 -9.28 -18.04
CA SER A 85 -4.92 -9.74 -18.66
C SER A 85 -5.07 -11.07 -19.38
N GLU A 86 -5.75 -12.06 -18.77
CA GLU A 86 -5.98 -13.36 -19.43
C GLU A 86 -6.93 -13.22 -20.60
N ARG A 87 -7.96 -12.36 -20.48
CA ARG A 87 -8.85 -12.02 -21.58
C ARG A 87 -8.12 -11.30 -22.70
N LEU A 88 -7.25 -10.35 -22.40
CA LEU A 88 -6.46 -9.65 -23.41
C LEU A 88 -5.51 -10.60 -24.16
N VAL A 89 -4.84 -11.52 -23.46
CA VAL A 89 -4.02 -12.56 -24.11
C VAL A 89 -4.87 -13.46 -25.01
N ARG A 90 -6.05 -13.88 -24.54
CA ARG A 90 -6.99 -14.68 -25.32
C ARG A 90 -7.49 -13.94 -26.56
N ASP A 91 -7.79 -12.65 -26.43
CA ASP A 91 -8.28 -11.81 -27.52
C ASP A 91 -7.19 -11.58 -28.56
N VAL A 92 -5.94 -11.35 -28.13
CA VAL A 92 -4.77 -11.27 -29.03
C VAL A 92 -4.57 -12.59 -29.77
N TYR A 93 -4.62 -13.74 -29.07
CA TYR A 93 -4.51 -15.05 -29.69
C TYR A 93 -5.60 -15.29 -30.74
N LYS A 94 -6.84 -14.89 -30.44
CA LYS A 94 -7.96 -15.00 -31.38
C LYS A 94 -7.73 -14.19 -32.66
N ILE A 95 -7.26 -12.95 -32.53
CA ILE A 95 -6.96 -12.07 -33.66
C ILE A 95 -5.80 -12.64 -34.50
N LEU A 96 -4.74 -13.14 -33.87
CA LEU A 96 -3.62 -13.77 -34.56
C LEU A 96 -4.06 -15.01 -35.35
N ASN A 97 -4.94 -15.84 -34.76
CA ASN A 97 -5.47 -17.02 -35.43
C ASN A 97 -6.39 -16.65 -36.61
N GLU A 98 -7.21 -15.60 -36.48
CA GLU A 98 -8.03 -15.07 -37.57
C GLU A 98 -7.16 -14.51 -38.71
N VAL A 99 -6.11 -13.77 -38.37
CA VAL A 99 -5.19 -13.20 -39.36
C VAL A 99 -4.32 -14.29 -40.00
N SER A 100 -4.06 -15.41 -39.34
CA SER A 100 -3.31 -16.53 -39.92
C SER A 100 -4.00 -17.18 -41.13
N THR A 101 -5.32 -17.06 -41.25
CA THR A 101 -6.11 -17.68 -42.32
C THR A 101 -6.58 -16.71 -43.40
N GLN A 102 -6.53 -15.40 -43.15
CA GLN A 102 -6.88 -14.35 -44.12
C GLN A 102 -5.74 -14.10 -45.12
N ASP A 103 -6.03 -13.61 -46.32
CA ASP A 103 -4.97 -13.21 -47.25
C ASP A 103 -4.36 -11.86 -46.84
N ILE A 104 -3.05 -11.71 -47.07
CA ILE A 104 -2.32 -10.46 -46.77
C ILE A 104 -2.66 -9.46 -47.89
N PRO A 105 -3.16 -8.25 -47.58
CA PRO A 105 -3.49 -7.28 -48.61
C PRO A 105 -2.22 -6.76 -49.32
N ASP A 106 -2.25 -6.71 -50.66
CA ASP A 106 -1.12 -6.38 -51.55
C ASP A 106 -0.56 -4.94 -51.45
N GLY A 107 -1.00 -4.15 -50.46
CA GLY A 107 -0.58 -2.77 -50.23
C GLY A 107 -0.11 -2.47 -48.81
N LEU A 108 0.15 -3.50 -48.00
CA LEU A 108 0.56 -3.33 -46.61
C LEU A 108 1.98 -2.73 -46.54
N LYS A 109 2.12 -1.57 -45.90
CA LYS A 109 3.43 -0.94 -45.66
C LYS A 109 4.16 -1.72 -44.58
N LEU A 110 5.13 -2.55 -44.97
CA LEU A 110 5.97 -3.29 -44.05
C LEU A 110 7.15 -2.44 -43.55
N PRO A 111 7.40 -2.41 -42.23
CA PRO A 111 8.60 -1.79 -41.69
C PRO A 111 9.84 -2.60 -42.07
N ALA A 112 10.97 -1.94 -42.31
CA ALA A 112 12.21 -2.61 -42.71
C ALA A 112 12.91 -3.34 -41.56
N SER A 113 12.51 -3.10 -40.30
CA SER A 113 13.08 -3.75 -39.12
C SER A 113 12.11 -3.80 -37.96
N PHE A 114 12.33 -4.74 -37.03
CA PHE A 114 11.57 -4.81 -35.78
C PHE A 114 11.63 -3.50 -34.98
N ARG A 115 12.78 -2.81 -34.98
CA ARG A 115 12.92 -1.52 -34.28
C ARG A 115 12.04 -0.44 -34.91
N GLN A 116 11.92 -0.44 -36.23
CA GLN A 116 11.03 0.46 -36.94
C GLN A 116 9.56 0.11 -36.66
N LEU A 117 9.19 -1.17 -36.64
CA LEU A 117 7.85 -1.62 -36.23
C LEU A 117 7.48 -1.10 -34.83
N VAL A 118 8.37 -1.24 -33.85
CA VAL A 118 8.13 -0.75 -32.49
C VAL A 118 8.01 0.77 -32.43
N SER A 119 8.83 1.49 -33.19
CA SER A 119 8.74 2.94 -33.30
C SER A 119 7.42 3.37 -33.94
N ASP A 120 7.00 2.68 -35.00
CA ASP A 120 5.77 2.96 -35.72
C ASP A 120 4.55 2.65 -34.83
N MET A 121 4.55 1.55 -34.07
CA MET A 121 3.53 1.26 -33.06
C MET A 121 3.43 2.29 -31.95
N LYS A 122 4.56 2.89 -31.56
CA LYS A 122 4.58 3.92 -30.52
C LYS A 122 4.00 5.24 -31.04
N ASN A 123 4.33 5.59 -32.28
CA ASN A 123 4.00 6.89 -32.86
C ASN A 123 2.67 6.89 -33.62
N SER A 124 2.22 5.73 -34.08
CA SER A 124 0.93 5.56 -34.76
C SER A 124 0.08 4.55 -34.00
N HIS A 125 -1.19 4.88 -33.84
CA HIS A 125 -2.16 4.02 -33.19
C HIS A 125 -2.49 2.82 -34.09
N TYR A 126 -1.64 1.79 -34.09
CA TYR A 126 -1.92 0.53 -34.77
C TYR A 126 -3.07 -0.21 -34.08
N ASP A 127 -4.11 -0.52 -34.85
CA ASP A 127 -5.10 -1.50 -34.42
C ASP A 127 -4.47 -2.89 -34.31
N ALA A 128 -4.95 -3.70 -33.36
CA ALA A 128 -4.46 -5.06 -33.12
C ALA A 128 -4.50 -5.94 -34.38
N LYS A 129 -5.49 -5.74 -35.26
CA LYS A 129 -5.60 -6.44 -36.55
C LYS A 129 -4.50 -6.03 -37.53
N THR A 130 -4.24 -4.73 -37.66
CA THR A 130 -3.19 -4.19 -38.53
C THR A 130 -1.81 -4.62 -38.05
N PHE A 131 -1.55 -4.56 -36.74
CA PHE A 131 -0.32 -5.09 -36.15
C PHE A 131 -0.15 -6.58 -36.47
N SER A 132 -1.19 -7.38 -36.27
CA SER A 132 -1.14 -8.83 -36.54
C SER A 132 -0.87 -9.14 -38.01
N LEU A 133 -1.41 -8.35 -38.93
CA LEU A 133 -1.15 -8.48 -40.37
C LEU A 133 0.31 -8.13 -40.72
N VAL A 134 0.83 -7.03 -40.16
CA VAL A 134 2.22 -6.62 -40.37
C VAL A 134 3.19 -7.66 -39.78
N LEU A 135 2.88 -8.18 -38.60
CA LEU A 135 3.67 -9.21 -37.93
C LEU A 135 3.73 -10.51 -38.73
N ARG A 136 2.62 -10.90 -39.39
CA ARG A 136 2.59 -12.10 -40.23
C ARG A 136 3.33 -11.92 -41.55
N ALA A 137 3.35 -10.69 -42.08
CA ALA A 137 3.94 -10.39 -43.38
C ALA A 137 5.47 -10.19 -43.32
N MET A 138 6.02 -9.86 -42.14
CA MET A 138 7.46 -9.74 -41.86
C MET A 138 8.08 -11.10 -41.58
#